data_AF-A0A4S3LI86-F1
#
_entry.id   AF-A0A4S3LI86-F1
#
_cell.length_a   1.000
_cell.length_b   1.000
_cell.length_c   1.000
_cell.angle_alpha   90.00
_cell.angle_beta   90.00
_cell.angle_gamma   90.00
#
_symmetry.space_group_name_H-M   'P 1'
#
loop_
_entity.id
_entity.type
_entity.pdbx_description
1 polymer ?
#
loop_
_entity_poly.entity_id
_entity_poly.type
_entity_poly.pdbx_seq_one_letter_code
_entity_poly.pdbx_strand_id
1 'polypeptide(L)' 'MAHKFDILLLNGPNLNLLGTREPETYGHTTLNDIVKGLETQAAAAD' A
#
# COMPACT_ATOMS: atom_id res chain seq x y z
N MET A 1 -28.17 -1.30 -3.21
CA MET A 1 -27.15 -0.32 -3.61
C MET A 1 -25.95 -0.58 -2.72
N ALA A 2 -24.79 -0.89 -3.30
CA ALA A 2 -23.57 -1.04 -2.52
C ALA A 2 -23.28 0.30 -1.83
N HIS A 3 -23.04 0.27 -0.52
CA HIS A 3 -22.59 1.46 0.19
C HIS A 3 -21.11 1.62 -0.13
N LYS A 4 -20.77 2.68 -0.86
CA LYS A 4 -19.38 3.06 -1.09
C LYS A 4 -18.80 3.58 0.22
N PHE A 5 -17.79 2.89 0.74
CA PHE A 5 -17.10 3.27 1.97
C PHE A 5 -15.87 4.12 1.63
N ASP A 6 -15.72 5.27 2.29
CA ASP A 6 -14.53 6.09 2.20
C ASP A 6 -13.54 5.71 3.31
N ILE A 7 -12.37 5.20 2.91
CA ILE A 7 -11.33 4.72 3.84
C ILE A 7 -10.05 5.52 3.61
N LEU A 8 -9.50 6.08 4.69
CA LEU A 8 -8.21 6.78 4.68
C LEU A 8 -7.11 5.89 5.28
N LEU A 9 -6.06 5.63 4.50
CA LEU A 9 -4.83 4.99 4.97
C LEU A 9 -3.77 6.06 5.31
N LEU A 10 -3.33 6.10 6.57
CA LEU A 10 -2.24 6.94 7.01
C LEU A 10 -0.99 6.11 7.29
N ASN A 11 0.12 6.48 6.67
CA ASN A 11 1.41 5.83 6.85
C ASN A 11 2.29 6.66 7.79
N GLY A 12 2.89 5.99 8.78
CA GLY A 12 3.82 6.60 9.72
C GLY A 12 5.18 6.94 9.09
N PRO A 13 6.09 7.56 9.88
CA PRO A 13 7.41 7.96 9.40
C PRO A 13 8.24 6.74 8.96
N ASN A 14 9.16 6.98 8.02
CA ASN A 14 10.13 6.03 7.48
C ASN A 14 9.57 4.86 6.65
N LEU A 15 8.25 4.64 6.59
CA LEU A 15 7.66 3.63 5.70
C LEU A 15 7.94 3.93 4.21
N ASN A 16 8.26 5.18 3.88
CA ASN A 16 8.72 5.57 2.54
C ASN A 16 10.07 4.93 2.13
N LEU A 17 10.80 4.30 3.07
CA LEU A 17 12.07 3.60 2.81
C LEU A 17 11.88 2.10 2.52
N LEU A 18 10.65 1.59 2.51
CA LEU A 18 10.38 0.21 2.12
C LEU A 18 10.92 -0.06 0.71
N GLY A 19 11.58 -1.20 0.54
CA GLY A 19 12.18 -1.61 -0.73
C GLY A 19 13.52 -0.94 -1.08
N THR A 20 14.04 -0.04 -0.23
CA THR A 20 15.28 0.70 -0.56
C THR A 20 16.52 0.17 0.14
N ARG A 21 16.38 -0.38 1.36
CA ARG A 21 17.51 -0.87 2.14
C ARG A 21 17.85 -2.30 1.72
N GLU A 22 19.06 -2.52 1.21
CA GLU A 22 19.62 -3.82 0.83
C GLU A 22 18.53 -4.80 0.30
N PRO A 23 17.91 -4.52 -0.87
CA PRO A 23 16.67 -5.17 -1.29
C PRO A 23 16.76 -6.70 -1.42
N GLU A 24 17.93 -7.24 -1.72
CA GLU A 24 18.19 -8.69 -1.74
C GLU A 24 18.02 -9.35 -0.37
N THR A 25 18.15 -8.58 0.72
CA THR A 25 18.00 -9.05 2.10
C THR A 25 16.65 -8.65 2.71
N TYR A 26 16.19 -7.42 2.47
CA TYR A 26 14.98 -6.88 3.12
C TYR A 26 13.76 -6.81 2.20
N GLY A 27 13.88 -7.25 0.95
CA GLY A 27 12.83 -7.26 -0.04
C GLY A 27 12.80 -5.98 -0.89
N HIS A 28 12.23 -6.12 -2.08
CA HIS A 28 12.13 -5.07 -3.10
C HIS A 28 10.80 -4.29 -3.03
N THR A 29 9.83 -4.77 -2.27
CA THR A 29 8.48 -4.18 -2.23
C THR A 29 8.52 -2.78 -1.63
N THR A 30 8.02 -1.81 -2.38
CA THR A 30 7.94 -0.41 -1.94
C THR A 30 6.59 -0.09 -1.30
N LEU A 31 6.53 1.02 -0.55
CA LEU A 31 5.26 1.54 -0.05
C LEU A 31 4.24 1.82 -1.18
N ASN A 32 4.74 2.27 -2.34
CA ASN A 32 3.89 2.56 -3.50
C ASN A 32 3.26 1.30 -4.09
N ASP A 33 4.01 0.18 -4.13
CA ASP A 33 3.49 -1.10 -4.63
C ASP A 33 2.36 -1.60 -3.72
N ILE A 34 2.52 -1.46 -2.40
CA ILE A 34 1.52 -1.85 -1.40
C ILE A 34 0.25 -0.99 -1.56
N VAL A 35 0.40 0.33 -1.67
CA VAL A 35 -0.74 1.25 -1.81
C VAL A 35 -1.52 0.96 -3.09
N LYS A 36 -0.84 0.76 -4.22
CA LYS A 36 -1.50 0.40 -5.49
C LYS A 36 -2.24 -0.92 -5.41
N GLY A 37 -1.67 -1.92 -4.74
CA GLY A 37 -2.34 -3.19 -4.49
C GLY A 37 -3.62 -3.01 -3.67
N LEU A 38 -3.55 -2.18 -2.63
CA LEU A 38 -4.70 -1.89 -1.77
C LEU A 38 -5.79 -1.09 -2.49
N GLU A 39 -5.43 -0.12 -3.33
CA GLU A 39 -6.38 0.62 -4.18
C GLU A 39 -7.10 -0.31 -5.14
N THR A 40 -6.37 -1.25 -5.76
CA THR A 40 -6.95 -2.27 -6.65
C THR A 40 -7.93 -3.17 -5.89
N GLN A 41 -7.57 -3.59 -4.67
CA GLN A 41 -8.43 -4.42 -3.83
C GLN A 41 -9.69 -3.66 -3.38
N ALA A 42 -9.56 -2.39 -3.01
CA ALA A 42 -10.69 -1.56 -2.61
C ALA A 42 -11.67 -1.36 -3.78
N ALA A 43 -11.16 -1.12 -4.99
CA ALA A 43 -12.00 -1.00 -6.19
C ALA A 43 -12.71 -2.31 -6.58
N ALA A 44 -12.13 -3.47 -6.25
CA ALA A 44 -12.72 -4.78 -6.50
C ALA A 44 -13.74 -5.23 -5.43
N ALA A 45 -13.80 -4.52 -4.29
CA ALA A 45 -14.68 -4.83 -3.17
C ALA A 45 -16.04 -4.08 -3.23
N ASP A 46 -16.26 -3.26 -4.26
CA ASP A 46 -17.53 -2.57 -4.56
C ASP A 46 -18.58 -3.51 -5.19
#